data_AF-A0A831WS85-F1
#
_entry.id   AF-A0A831WS85-F1
#
_cell.length_a   1.000
_cell.length_b   1.000
_cell.length_c   1.000
_cell.angle_alpha   90.00
_cell.angle_beta   90.00
_cell.angle_gamma   90.00
#
_symmetry.space_group_name_H-M   'P 1'
#
loop_
_entity.id
_entity.type
_entity.pdbx_description
1 polymer ?
#
loop_
_entity_poly.entity_id
_entity_poly.type
_entity_poly.pdbx_seq_one_letter_code
_entity_poly.pdbx_strand_id
1 'polypeptide(L)'
;MSPREGIKIDDLDGWEELLIKDLLLPVDDIKIISDGSYGYTVILCSNLSEEDKEVLYRLGFKELQPDLFCSNIEQYYPYVTYKEIIKQRIRKIVEGIQDKIYAINSISLSQTGQQMFPPTNEQREAFTKLCNLLCSDKVKFKQLLEIIYKTFLEPSTKKFRKDKFWRDCAELRHHFVGHDRELEIETSAIKHKRVVLLLKDLIGFFPINERDFIKLEIKILTNCQKWLDNILSSIQ
;
A
#
# COMPACT_ATOMS: atom_id res chain seq x y z
N MET A 1 -2.66 -22.19 -40.56
CA MET A 1 -2.51 -21.61 -39.20
C MET A 1 -3.91 -21.53 -38.62
N SER A 2 -4.21 -22.33 -37.58
CA SER A 2 -5.51 -22.24 -36.91
C SER A 2 -5.65 -20.87 -36.24
N PRO A 3 -6.86 -20.27 -36.22
CA PRO A 3 -7.14 -19.15 -35.33
C PRO A 3 -6.89 -19.63 -33.90
N ARG A 4 -6.03 -18.94 -33.16
CA ARG A 4 -5.96 -19.14 -31.71
C ARG A 4 -7.33 -18.78 -31.16
N GLU A 5 -7.96 -19.72 -30.46
CA GLU A 5 -9.24 -19.47 -29.78
C GLU A 5 -9.07 -18.22 -28.93
N GLY A 6 -9.77 -17.14 -29.31
CA GLY A 6 -9.81 -15.91 -28.54
C GLY A 6 -10.30 -16.23 -27.13
N ILE A 7 -9.65 -15.64 -26.13
CA ILE A 7 -10.10 -15.73 -24.75
C ILE A 7 -11.53 -15.18 -24.73
N LYS A 8 -12.50 -15.99 -24.31
CA LYS A 8 -13.88 -15.53 -24.19
C LYS A 8 -13.93 -14.42 -23.15
N ILE A 9 -14.56 -13.31 -23.51
CA ILE A 9 -14.71 -12.11 -22.67
C ILE A 9 -15.32 -12.44 -21.31
N ASP A 10 -16.11 -13.50 -21.22
CA ASP A 10 -16.75 -13.99 -19.99
C ASP A 10 -15.77 -14.61 -18.98
N ASP A 11 -14.52 -14.94 -19.36
CA ASP A 11 -13.49 -15.50 -18.47
C ASP A 11 -12.53 -14.42 -17.92
N LEU A 12 -12.67 -13.17 -18.35
CA LEU A 12 -11.88 -12.01 -17.91
C LEU A 12 -12.69 -11.21 -16.88
N ASP A 13 -12.95 -11.85 -15.74
CA ASP A 13 -13.71 -11.30 -14.61
C ASP A 13 -12.98 -10.10 -13.95
N GLY A 14 -13.04 -8.91 -14.55
CA GLY A 14 -12.74 -7.61 -13.90
C GLY A 14 -11.35 -7.47 -13.26
N TRP A 15 -10.39 -8.34 -13.60
CA TRP A 15 -9.06 -8.33 -13.01
C TRP A 15 -8.29 -7.05 -13.37
N GLU A 16 -8.53 -6.50 -14.55
CA GLU A 16 -7.97 -5.26 -15.05
C GLU A 16 -8.47 -4.06 -14.23
N GLU A 17 -9.78 -3.99 -14.01
CA GLU A 17 -10.39 -2.95 -13.20
C GLU A 17 -9.82 -2.97 -11.77
N LEU A 18 -9.65 -4.17 -11.21
CA LEU A 18 -9.01 -4.35 -9.90
C LEU A 18 -7.55 -3.90 -9.92
N LEU A 19 -6.74 -4.29 -10.91
CA LEU A 19 -5.33 -3.90 -10.99
C LEU A 19 -5.15 -2.39 -11.12
N ILE A 20 -5.97 -1.73 -11.95
CA ILE A 20 -5.94 -0.29 -12.14
C ILE A 20 -6.31 0.45 -10.85
N LYS A 21 -7.35 -0.02 -10.14
CA LYS A 21 -7.73 0.52 -8.82
C LYS A 21 -6.61 0.35 -7.79
N ASP A 22 -5.88 -0.76 -7.85
CA ASP A 22 -4.79 -1.07 -6.92
C ASP A 22 -3.57 -0.17 -7.13
N LEU A 23 -3.39 0.35 -8.35
CA LEU A 23 -2.33 1.30 -8.67
C LEU A 23 -2.57 2.67 -8.05
N LEU A 24 -3.73 2.97 -7.46
CA LEU A 24 -4.06 4.30 -6.91
C LEU A 24 -3.99 5.42 -7.95
N LEU A 25 -4.34 5.10 -9.19
CA LEU A 25 -4.50 6.10 -10.25
C LEU A 25 -5.83 6.85 -10.03
N PRO A 26 -5.88 8.18 -10.30
CA PRO A 26 -7.13 8.92 -10.32
C PRO A 26 -7.93 8.52 -11.57
N VAL A 27 -8.78 7.51 -11.42
CA VAL A 27 -9.61 6.97 -12.50
C VAL A 27 -11.05 7.41 -12.30
N ASP A 28 -11.64 8.00 -13.34
CA ASP A 28 -13.03 8.46 -13.32
C ASP A 28 -13.98 7.34 -13.71
N ASP A 29 -13.66 6.59 -14.77
CA ASP A 29 -14.47 5.47 -15.24
C ASP A 29 -13.59 4.40 -15.92
N ILE A 30 -14.05 3.15 -15.84
CA ILE A 30 -13.45 2.00 -16.53
C ILE A 30 -14.56 1.25 -17.25
N LYS A 31 -14.37 0.99 -18.54
CA LYS A 31 -15.28 0.19 -19.36
C LYS A 31 -14.53 -0.91 -20.07
N ILE A 32 -15.14 -2.10 -20.07
CA ILE A 32 -14.74 -3.19 -20.93
C ILE A 32 -15.70 -3.20 -22.12
N ILE A 33 -15.16 -3.06 -23.33
CA ILE A 33 -15.92 -3.05 -24.58
C ILE A 33 -15.41 -4.15 -25.51
N SER A 34 -16.23 -4.58 -26.46
CA SER A 34 -15.85 -5.55 -27.46
C SER A 34 -16.41 -5.17 -28.82
N ASP A 35 -15.65 -5.47 -29.87
CA ASP A 35 -16.09 -5.40 -31.26
C ASP A 35 -16.58 -6.76 -31.80
N GLY A 36 -16.71 -7.77 -30.93
CA GLY A 36 -17.07 -9.15 -31.25
C GLY A 36 -15.88 -10.06 -31.59
N SER A 37 -14.71 -9.49 -31.89
CA SER A 37 -13.47 -10.24 -32.18
C SER A 37 -12.43 -10.08 -31.07
N TYR A 38 -12.34 -8.88 -30.50
CA TYR A 38 -11.43 -8.52 -29.43
C TYR A 38 -12.18 -7.85 -28.27
N GLY A 39 -11.61 -7.98 -27.08
CA GLY A 39 -11.99 -7.20 -25.92
C GLY A 39 -10.99 -6.07 -25.68
N TYR A 40 -11.50 -4.93 -25.20
CA TYR A 40 -10.73 -3.74 -24.92
C TYR A 40 -11.08 -3.20 -23.54
N THR A 41 -10.06 -2.80 -22.78
CA THR A 41 -10.22 -2.04 -21.54
C THR A 41 -10.01 -0.57 -21.85
N VAL A 42 -11.02 0.23 -21.60
CA VAL A 42 -11.01 1.69 -21.79
C VAL A 42 -11.06 2.35 -20.41
N ILE A 43 -10.14 3.28 -20.18
CA ILE A 43 -10.03 4.03 -18.93
C ILE A 43 -10.18 5.51 -19.26
N LEU A 44 -11.02 6.20 -18.49
CA LEU A 44 -11.11 7.65 -18.45
C LEU A 44 -10.47 8.14 -17.15
N CYS A 45 -9.50 9.06 -17.26
CA CYS A 45 -8.79 9.61 -16.10
C CYS A 45 -8.55 11.12 -16.25
N SER A 46 -9.24 11.93 -15.47
CA SER A 46 -8.97 13.36 -15.40
C SER A 46 -7.73 13.66 -14.54
N ASN A 47 -6.88 14.56 -15.00
CA ASN A 47 -5.75 15.10 -14.24
C ASN A 47 -4.65 14.07 -13.90
N LEU A 48 -4.37 13.10 -14.79
CA LEU A 48 -3.20 12.25 -14.60
C LEU A 48 -1.91 13.07 -14.68
N SER A 49 -1.03 12.85 -13.70
CA SER A 49 0.35 13.31 -13.81
C SER A 49 1.06 12.58 -14.95
N GLU A 50 2.12 13.17 -15.51
CA GLU A 50 2.93 12.49 -16.54
C GLU A 50 3.53 11.16 -16.04
N GLU A 51 3.81 11.06 -14.74
CA GLU A 51 4.23 9.80 -14.12
C GLU A 51 3.12 8.74 -14.14
N ASP A 52 1.88 9.13 -13.86
CA ASP A 52 0.74 8.22 -13.89
C ASP A 52 0.38 7.78 -15.31
N LYS A 53 0.57 8.65 -16.31
CA LYS A 53 0.44 8.28 -17.73
C LYS A 53 1.48 7.24 -18.14
N GLU A 54 2.73 7.42 -17.72
CA GLU A 54 3.81 6.46 -17.99
C GLU A 54 3.49 5.08 -17.39
N VAL A 55 2.85 5.04 -16.22
CA VAL A 55 2.34 3.78 -15.64
C VAL A 55 1.34 3.09 -16.57
N LEU A 56 0.39 3.84 -17.15
CA LEU A 56 -0.58 3.28 -18.10
C LEU A 56 0.11 2.78 -19.38
N TYR A 57 1.07 3.52 -19.93
CA TYR A 57 1.84 3.09 -21.09
C TYR A 57 2.61 1.80 -20.85
N ARG A 58 3.28 1.67 -19.69
CA ARG A 58 3.99 0.45 -19.30
C ARG A 58 3.06 -0.75 -19.15
N LEU A 59 1.81 -0.52 -18.78
CA LEU A 59 0.77 -1.56 -18.69
C LEU A 59 0.16 -1.92 -20.06
N GLY A 60 0.60 -1.27 -21.14
CA GLY A 60 0.15 -1.55 -22.50
C GLY A 60 -1.03 -0.69 -22.96
N PHE A 61 -1.48 0.27 -22.16
CA PHE A 61 -2.50 1.23 -22.59
C PHE A 61 -1.90 2.23 -23.58
N LYS A 62 -2.74 2.70 -24.50
CA LYS A 62 -2.44 3.78 -25.43
C LYS A 62 -3.43 4.90 -25.21
N GLU A 63 -2.95 6.13 -25.21
CA GLU A 63 -3.81 7.31 -25.18
C GLU A 63 -4.44 7.49 -26.57
N LEU A 64 -5.77 7.45 -26.64
CA LEU A 64 -6.52 7.65 -27.89
C LEU A 64 -6.89 9.13 -28.09
N GLN A 65 -7.22 9.79 -26.98
CA GLN A 65 -7.54 11.20 -26.85
C GLN A 65 -7.06 11.66 -25.46
N PRO A 66 -6.92 12.98 -25.22
CA PRO A 66 -6.60 13.47 -23.88
C PRO A 66 -7.49 12.80 -22.84
N ASP A 67 -6.85 12.25 -21.80
CA ASP A 67 -7.49 11.59 -20.65
C ASP A 67 -8.19 10.25 -20.94
N LEU A 68 -8.15 9.76 -22.20
CA LEU A 68 -8.80 8.52 -22.63
C LEU A 68 -7.76 7.47 -23.08
N PHE A 69 -7.66 6.39 -22.31
CA PHE A 69 -6.68 5.33 -22.51
C PHE A 69 -7.35 4.01 -22.89
N CYS A 70 -6.74 3.23 -23.78
CA CYS A 70 -7.26 1.95 -24.23
C CYS A 70 -6.16 0.88 -24.36
N SER A 71 -6.45 -0.35 -23.93
CA SER A 71 -5.59 -1.52 -24.14
C SER A 71 -6.42 -2.68 -24.71
N ASN A 72 -5.83 -3.45 -25.63
CA ASN A 72 -6.37 -4.74 -26.05
C ASN A 72 -6.05 -5.77 -24.95
N ILE A 73 -7.03 -6.58 -24.57
CA ILE A 73 -6.90 -7.54 -23.47
C ILE A 73 -5.86 -8.64 -23.79
N GLU A 74 -5.70 -9.03 -25.04
CA GLU A 74 -4.74 -10.08 -25.44
C GLU A 74 -3.26 -9.64 -25.34
N GLN A 75 -2.99 -8.34 -25.32
CA GLN A 75 -1.62 -7.78 -25.24
C GLN A 75 -1.23 -7.37 -23.82
N TYR A 76 -2.10 -7.60 -22.84
CA TYR A 76 -1.87 -7.19 -21.46
C TYR A 76 -0.81 -8.11 -20.80
N TYR A 77 0.32 -7.54 -20.36
CA TYR A 77 1.39 -8.24 -19.62
C TYR A 77 1.42 -7.81 -18.13
N PRO A 78 0.36 -8.02 -17.35
CA PRO A 78 0.09 -7.14 -16.23
C PRO A 78 0.84 -7.44 -14.96
N TYR A 79 1.01 -8.71 -14.60
CA TYR A 79 1.24 -9.00 -13.19
C TYR A 79 2.66 -8.67 -12.72
N VAL A 80 3.66 -8.94 -13.56
CA VAL A 80 5.06 -8.59 -13.27
C VAL A 80 5.22 -7.08 -13.28
N THR A 81 4.74 -6.43 -14.34
CA THR A 81 4.79 -4.97 -14.50
C THR A 81 4.07 -4.25 -13.37
N TYR A 82 2.88 -4.72 -12.99
CA TYR A 82 2.12 -4.24 -11.84
C TYR A 82 2.94 -4.31 -10.54
N LYS A 83 3.55 -5.46 -10.24
CA LYS A 83 4.38 -5.61 -9.03
C LYS A 83 5.56 -4.64 -9.01
N GLU A 84 6.19 -4.41 -10.16
CA GLU A 84 7.29 -3.45 -10.27
C GLU A 84 6.81 -2.01 -10.04
N ILE A 85 5.70 -1.61 -10.65
CA ILE A 85 5.11 -0.28 -10.46
C ILE A 85 4.72 -0.08 -8.99
N ILE A 86 4.06 -1.05 -8.37
CA ILE A 86 3.70 -0.98 -6.95
C ILE A 86 4.93 -0.87 -6.06
N LYS A 87 5.98 -1.64 -6.31
CA LYS A 87 7.25 -1.53 -5.56
C LYS A 87 7.84 -0.13 -5.69
N GLN A 88 7.80 0.48 -6.88
CA GLN A 88 8.26 1.85 -7.08
C GLN A 88 7.42 2.86 -6.27
N ARG A 89 6.08 2.70 -6.25
CA ARG A 89 5.20 3.53 -5.42
C ARG A 89 5.47 3.37 -3.93
N ILE A 90 5.61 2.13 -3.44
CA ILE A 90 5.96 1.85 -2.04
C ILE A 90 7.29 2.53 -1.69
N ARG A 91 8.32 2.39 -2.53
CA ARG A 91 9.61 3.04 -2.34
C ARG A 91 9.46 4.55 -2.17
N LYS A 92 8.70 5.22 -3.03
CA LYS A 92 8.44 6.68 -2.93
C LYS A 92 7.76 7.06 -1.62
N ILE A 93 6.80 6.25 -1.15
CA ILE A 93 6.14 6.50 0.16
C ILE A 93 7.17 6.36 1.29
N VAL A 94 8.01 5.32 1.26
CA VAL A 94 9.05 5.08 2.28
C VAL A 94 10.11 6.18 2.29
N GLU A 95 10.57 6.63 1.12
CA GLU A 95 11.48 7.77 0.98
C GLU A 95 10.83 9.04 1.57
N GLY A 96 9.56 9.32 1.25
CA GLY A 96 8.84 10.45 1.82
C GLY A 96 8.64 10.38 3.34
N ILE A 97 8.53 9.18 3.92
CA ILE A 97 8.53 8.98 5.38
C ILE A 97 9.90 9.33 5.96
N GLN A 98 10.98 8.87 5.31
CA GLN A 98 12.36 9.12 5.75
C GLN A 98 12.69 10.62 5.72
N ASP A 99 12.31 11.33 4.66
CA ASP A 99 12.51 12.77 4.53
C ASP A 99 11.81 13.56 5.64
N LYS A 100 10.57 13.18 5.97
CA LYS A 100 9.81 13.82 7.06
C LYS A 100 10.46 13.60 8.41
N ILE A 101 11.01 12.42 8.66
CA ILE A 101 11.77 12.15 9.90
C ILE A 101 13.01 13.02 9.98
N TYR A 102 13.75 13.19 8.88
CA TYR A 102 14.90 14.10 8.85
C TYR A 102 14.49 15.54 9.11
N ALA A 103 13.40 16.02 8.51
CA ALA A 103 12.87 17.36 8.75
C ALA A 103 12.47 17.56 10.23
N ILE A 104 11.72 16.62 10.80
CA ILE A 104 11.31 16.66 12.22
C ILE A 104 12.52 16.70 13.14
N ASN A 105 13.52 15.86 12.89
CA ASN A 105 14.75 15.85 13.67
C ASN A 105 15.53 17.14 13.57
N SER A 106 15.62 17.74 12.38
CA SER A 106 16.31 19.01 12.17
C SER A 106 15.64 20.14 12.98
N ILE A 107 14.31 20.24 12.92
CA ILE A 107 13.53 21.23 13.67
C ILE A 107 13.65 20.97 15.18
N SER A 108 13.48 19.73 15.63
CA SER A 108 13.59 19.38 17.05
C SER A 108 14.98 19.70 17.62
N LEU A 109 16.04 19.41 16.86
CA LEU A 109 17.42 19.67 17.26
C LEU A 109 17.69 21.17 17.40
N SER A 110 17.16 22.00 16.49
CA SER A 110 17.33 23.46 16.56
C SER A 110 16.54 24.09 17.71
N GLN A 111 15.35 23.56 18.03
CA GLN A 111 14.48 24.09 19.08
C GLN A 111 14.86 23.62 20.49
N THR A 112 15.25 22.34 20.63
CA THR A 112 15.39 21.68 21.95
C THR A 112 16.78 21.11 22.20
N GLY A 113 17.68 21.14 21.21
CA GLY A 113 18.98 20.50 21.29
C GLY A 113 18.92 18.96 21.24
N GLN A 114 17.75 18.37 20.99
CA GLN A 114 17.55 16.92 20.94
C GLN A 114 16.77 16.49 19.68
N GLN A 115 17.15 15.34 19.13
CA GLN A 115 16.40 14.69 18.04
C GLN A 115 15.19 13.94 18.59
N MET A 116 14.06 14.01 17.88
CA MET A 116 12.82 13.33 18.26
C MET A 116 12.81 11.86 17.83
N PHE A 117 13.44 11.56 16.71
CA PHE A 117 13.56 10.23 16.09
C PHE A 117 15.03 9.95 15.73
N PRO A 118 15.93 9.81 16.72
CA PRO A 118 17.36 9.70 16.45
C PRO A 118 17.68 8.50 15.54
N PRO A 119 18.36 8.70 14.39
CA PRO A 119 18.62 7.66 13.41
C PRO A 119 19.54 6.57 13.98
N THR A 120 19.01 5.38 14.25
CA THR A 120 19.82 4.20 14.61
C THR A 120 20.23 3.42 13.36
N ASN A 121 21.27 2.58 13.47
CA ASN A 121 21.63 1.66 12.38
C ASN A 121 20.45 0.73 12.01
N GLU A 122 19.69 0.28 13.02
CA GLU A 122 18.50 -0.53 12.82
C GLU A 122 17.41 0.20 12.02
N GLN A 123 17.24 1.51 12.23
CA GLN A 123 16.30 2.31 11.45
C GLN A 123 16.72 2.45 9.98
N ARG A 124 18.03 2.61 9.70
CA ARG A 124 18.53 2.64 8.31
C ARG A 124 18.28 1.32 7.59
N GLU A 125 18.57 0.21 8.26
CA GLU A 125 18.26 -1.12 7.71
C GLU A 125 16.76 -1.32 7.50
N ALA A 126 15.93 -0.80 8.41
CA ALA A 126 14.49 -0.87 8.29
C ALA A 126 13.96 -0.15 7.05
N PHE A 127 14.46 1.05 6.73
CA PHE A 127 14.05 1.74 5.49
C PHE A 127 14.40 0.92 4.24
N THR A 128 15.61 0.36 4.18
CA THR A 128 16.00 -0.54 3.09
C THR A 128 15.11 -1.77 3.00
N LYS A 129 14.72 -2.35 4.14
CA LYS A 129 13.78 -3.49 4.19
C LYS A 129 12.39 -3.08 3.70
N LEU A 130 11.86 -1.93 4.14
CA LEU A 130 10.56 -1.41 3.71
C LEU A 130 10.52 -1.09 2.21
N CYS A 131 11.56 -0.49 1.65
CA CYS A 131 11.64 -0.19 0.21
C CYS A 131 11.62 -1.43 -0.70
N ASN A 132 11.97 -2.61 -0.15
CA ASN A 132 12.03 -3.87 -0.89
C ASN A 132 10.95 -4.86 -0.46
N LEU A 133 10.17 -4.52 0.57
CA LEU A 133 9.07 -5.35 1.03
C LEU A 133 7.92 -5.23 0.04
N LEU A 134 7.29 -6.38 -0.21
CA LEU A 134 6.01 -6.46 -0.89
C LEU A 134 5.21 -7.50 -0.11
N CYS A 135 4.26 -7.02 0.68
CA CYS A 135 3.43 -7.83 1.56
C CYS A 135 2.50 -8.70 0.72
N SER A 136 2.97 -9.89 0.36
CA SER A 136 2.19 -10.84 -0.44
C SER A 136 1.32 -11.77 0.38
N ASP A 137 1.52 -11.79 1.70
CA ASP A 137 0.93 -12.77 2.60
C ASP A 137 0.98 -12.28 4.06
N LYS A 138 0.37 -13.07 4.95
CA LYS A 138 0.32 -12.82 6.40
C LYS A 138 1.70 -12.74 7.05
N VAL A 139 2.68 -13.53 6.58
CA VAL A 139 4.03 -13.57 7.19
C VAL A 139 4.78 -12.27 6.88
N LYS A 140 4.72 -11.80 5.64
CA LYS A 140 5.31 -10.50 5.27
C LYS A 140 4.57 -9.33 5.90
N PHE A 141 3.25 -9.41 6.01
CA PHE A 141 2.47 -8.40 6.73
C PHE A 141 2.86 -8.31 8.21
N LYS A 142 3.12 -9.46 8.86
CA LYS A 142 3.69 -9.52 10.21
C LYS A 142 5.04 -8.79 10.28
N GLN A 143 5.93 -9.04 9.31
CA GLN A 143 7.24 -8.37 9.22
C GLN A 143 7.09 -6.85 9.04
N LEU A 144 6.17 -6.39 8.18
CA LEU A 144 5.86 -4.96 8.02
C LEU A 144 5.51 -4.31 9.36
N LEU A 145 4.57 -4.90 10.11
CA LEU A 145 4.13 -4.39 11.40
C LEU A 145 5.27 -4.35 12.43
N GLU A 146 6.13 -5.36 12.45
CA GLU A 146 7.30 -5.39 13.33
C GLU A 146 8.32 -4.29 12.98
N ILE A 147 8.63 -4.12 11.69
CA ILE A 147 9.56 -3.08 11.23
C ILE A 147 9.00 -1.71 11.61
N ILE A 148 7.76 -1.44 11.26
CA ILE A 148 7.09 -0.17 11.57
C ILE A 148 7.09 0.12 13.08
N TYR A 149 6.78 -0.87 13.91
CA TYR A 149 6.80 -0.70 15.36
C TYR A 149 8.19 -0.33 15.88
N LYS A 150 9.23 -1.08 15.48
CA LYS A 150 10.61 -0.87 15.96
C LYS A 150 11.21 0.42 15.43
N THR A 151 10.91 0.78 14.19
CA THR A 151 11.48 1.96 13.54
C THR A 151 10.84 3.25 14.04
N PHE A 152 9.51 3.27 14.19
CA PHE A 152 8.78 4.50 14.45
C PHE A 152 8.26 4.61 15.88
N LEU A 153 7.76 3.52 16.47
CA LEU A 153 7.02 3.60 17.74
C LEU A 153 7.90 3.37 18.97
N GLU A 154 8.80 2.39 18.91
CA GLU A 154 9.72 2.06 20.01
C GLU A 154 10.63 3.24 20.40
N PRO A 155 11.27 3.96 19.45
CA PRO A 155 12.15 5.09 19.75
C PRO A 155 11.37 6.36 20.13
N SER A 156 10.07 6.38 19.87
CA SER A 156 9.22 7.55 20.07
C SER A 156 8.82 7.73 21.54
N THR A 157 8.59 8.99 21.94
CA THR A 157 8.14 9.31 23.30
C THR A 157 6.82 8.62 23.66
N LYS A 158 6.58 8.38 24.96
CA LYS A 158 5.32 7.78 25.46
C LYS A 158 4.05 8.51 24.97
N LYS A 159 4.16 9.78 24.58
CA LYS A 159 3.07 10.59 24.02
C LYS A 159 2.55 10.01 22.71
N PHE A 160 3.46 9.59 21.82
CA PHE A 160 3.10 9.06 20.50
C PHE A 160 2.45 7.68 20.55
N ARG A 161 2.77 6.87 21.58
CA ARG A 161 2.12 5.58 21.83
C ARG A 161 0.64 5.67 22.19
N LYS A 162 0.15 6.86 22.54
CA LYS A 162 -1.28 7.09 22.83
C LYS A 162 -2.10 7.41 21.57
N ASP A 163 -1.44 7.71 20.45
CA ASP A 163 -2.12 7.95 19.18
C ASP A 163 -2.97 6.74 18.81
N LYS A 164 -4.18 6.98 18.26
CA LYS A 164 -5.09 5.91 17.87
C LYS A 164 -4.41 4.96 16.87
N PHE A 165 -3.77 5.49 15.83
CA PHE A 165 -3.10 4.71 14.78
C PHE A 165 -2.04 3.77 15.35
N TRP A 166 -1.24 4.25 16.30
CA TRP A 166 -0.18 3.44 16.90
C TRP A 166 -0.68 2.38 17.88
N ARG A 167 -1.74 2.67 18.65
CA ARG A 167 -2.41 1.66 19.50
C ARG A 167 -2.97 0.52 18.66
N ASP A 168 -3.59 0.91 17.56
CA ASP A 168 -4.19 0.06 16.57
C ASP A 168 -3.13 -0.84 15.87
N CYS A 169 -2.01 -0.27 15.42
CA CYS A 169 -0.88 -1.05 14.90
C CYS A 169 -0.27 -2.00 15.93
N ALA A 170 -0.18 -1.59 17.21
CA ALA A 170 0.32 -2.45 18.27
C ALA A 170 -0.62 -3.64 18.56
N GLU A 171 -1.94 -3.43 18.50
CA GLU A 171 -2.94 -4.49 18.65
C GLU A 171 -2.86 -5.50 17.48
N LEU A 172 -2.73 -5.02 16.24
CA LEU A 172 -2.47 -5.88 15.08
C LEU A 172 -1.18 -6.68 15.27
N ARG A 173 -0.10 -6.00 15.67
CA ARG A 173 1.17 -6.68 15.95
C ARG A 173 0.97 -7.78 16.98
N HIS A 174 0.28 -7.55 18.10
CA HIS A 174 0.03 -8.60 19.08
C HIS A 174 -0.76 -9.78 18.50
N HIS A 175 -1.76 -9.54 17.66
CA HIS A 175 -2.52 -10.63 17.03
C HIS A 175 -1.69 -11.46 16.02
N PHE A 176 -0.88 -10.80 15.19
CA PHE A 176 -0.12 -11.46 14.12
C PHE A 176 1.24 -11.96 14.58
N VAL A 177 1.85 -11.32 15.58
CA VAL A 177 3.20 -11.60 16.10
C VAL A 177 3.17 -12.39 17.40
N GLY A 178 2.18 -12.14 18.25
CA GLY A 178 2.12 -12.62 19.62
C GLY A 178 2.25 -14.13 19.72
N HIS A 179 3.00 -14.58 20.73
CA HIS A 179 3.06 -15.96 21.16
C HIS A 179 1.80 -16.32 21.96
N ASP A 180 0.61 -16.18 21.38
CA ASP A 180 -0.61 -16.70 22.02
C ASP A 180 -0.71 -18.21 21.67
N ARG A 181 0.26 -18.99 22.20
CA ARG A 181 0.00 -20.40 22.51
C ARG A 181 -0.90 -20.37 23.74
N GLU A 182 -2.09 -20.95 23.64
CA GLU A 182 -3.10 -21.08 24.70
C GLU A 182 -3.98 -19.84 24.94
N LEU A 183 -5.01 -19.69 24.11
CA LEU A 183 -6.25 -19.06 24.52
C LEU A 183 -7.42 -19.96 24.18
N GLU A 184 -8.29 -20.14 25.16
CA GLU A 184 -9.57 -20.82 25.05
C GLU A 184 -10.36 -20.34 23.81
N ILE A 185 -11.08 -21.27 23.19
CA ILE A 185 -11.70 -21.12 21.87
C ILE A 185 -12.65 -19.90 21.82
N GLU A 186 -13.35 -19.59 22.92
CA GLU A 186 -14.25 -18.42 23.00
C GLU A 186 -13.50 -17.07 23.03
N THR A 187 -12.39 -17.01 23.76
CA THR A 187 -11.52 -15.82 23.84
C THR A 187 -10.84 -15.54 22.50
N SER A 188 -10.54 -16.60 21.74
CA SER A 188 -10.01 -16.52 20.37
C SER A 188 -11.02 -15.91 19.38
N ALA A 189 -12.29 -16.30 19.45
CA ALA A 189 -13.33 -15.78 18.55
C ALA A 189 -13.59 -14.27 18.77
N ILE A 190 -13.65 -13.82 20.03
CA ILE A 190 -13.83 -12.41 20.38
C ILE A 190 -12.61 -11.58 19.93
N LYS A 191 -11.39 -12.08 20.19
CA LYS A 191 -10.15 -11.44 19.71
C LYS A 191 -10.11 -11.35 18.19
N HIS A 192 -10.52 -12.41 17.47
CA HIS A 192 -10.56 -12.41 16.02
C HIS A 192 -11.57 -11.39 15.47
N LYS A 193 -12.79 -11.34 16.02
CA LYS A 193 -13.80 -10.34 15.63
C LYS A 193 -13.32 -8.91 15.83
N ARG A 194 -12.62 -8.66 16.95
CA ARG A 194 -12.03 -7.34 17.24
C ARG A 194 -10.94 -6.96 16.24
N VAL A 195 -10.07 -7.89 15.85
CA VAL A 195 -9.03 -7.65 14.82
C VAL A 195 -9.64 -7.43 13.45
N VAL A 196 -10.70 -8.16 13.09
CA VAL A 196 -11.43 -7.93 11.84
C VAL A 196 -12.03 -6.53 11.81
N LEU A 197 -12.66 -6.09 12.90
CA LEU A 197 -13.18 -4.72 13.02
C LEU A 197 -12.05 -3.68 12.93
N LEU A 198 -10.94 -3.94 13.61
CA LEU A 198 -9.80 -3.03 13.62
C LEU A 198 -9.14 -2.91 12.23
N LEU A 199 -8.97 -4.01 11.50
CA LEU A 199 -8.52 -3.99 10.10
C LEU A 199 -9.48 -3.23 9.19
N LYS A 200 -10.81 -3.38 9.40
CA LYS A 200 -11.81 -2.59 8.69
C LYS A 200 -11.74 -1.10 9.03
N ASP A 201 -11.57 -0.76 10.31
CA ASP A 201 -11.56 0.64 10.78
C ASP A 201 -10.28 1.39 10.38
N LEU A 202 -9.13 0.72 10.40
CA LEU A 202 -7.83 1.33 10.08
C LEU A 202 -7.50 1.30 8.60
N ILE A 203 -7.87 0.20 7.94
CA ILE A 203 -7.32 -0.16 6.62
C ILE A 203 -8.43 -0.52 5.63
N GLY A 204 -9.70 -0.56 6.06
CA GLY A 204 -10.88 -0.62 5.20
C GLY A 204 -11.33 -2.01 4.77
N PHE A 205 -10.55 -3.08 5.01
CA PHE A 205 -10.89 -4.43 4.57
C PHE A 205 -10.09 -5.50 5.33
N PHE A 206 -10.56 -6.75 5.27
CA PHE A 206 -9.84 -7.92 5.78
C PHE A 206 -9.10 -8.62 4.63
N PRO A 207 -7.79 -8.92 4.75
CA PRO A 207 -7.03 -9.45 3.63
C PRO A 207 -7.31 -10.94 3.43
N ILE A 208 -7.64 -11.33 2.20
CA ILE A 208 -7.95 -12.71 1.82
C ILE A 208 -6.98 -13.21 0.73
N ASN A 209 -6.40 -12.29 -0.05
CA ASN A 209 -5.48 -12.59 -1.14
C ASN A 209 -4.22 -11.69 -1.12
N GLU A 210 -3.26 -11.99 -2.02
CA GLU A 210 -1.99 -11.25 -2.16
C GLU A 210 -2.20 -9.74 -2.37
N ARG A 211 -3.16 -9.35 -3.24
CA ARG A 211 -3.43 -7.94 -3.54
C ARG A 211 -3.94 -7.19 -2.32
N ASP A 212 -4.76 -7.84 -1.50
CA ASP A 212 -5.25 -7.24 -0.27
C ASP A 212 -4.09 -6.91 0.68
N PHE A 213 -3.11 -7.82 0.84
CA PHE A 213 -1.94 -7.56 1.67
C PHE A 213 -1.08 -6.40 1.14
N ILE A 214 -0.92 -6.29 -0.17
CA ILE A 214 -0.23 -5.16 -0.82
C ILE A 214 -0.97 -3.84 -0.54
N LYS A 215 -2.29 -3.83 -0.67
CA LYS A 215 -3.11 -2.64 -0.32
C LYS A 215 -2.98 -2.28 1.15
N LEU A 216 -2.92 -3.26 2.04
CA LEU A 216 -2.73 -3.00 3.48
C LEU A 216 -1.38 -2.33 3.71
N GLU A 217 -0.32 -2.81 3.07
CA GLU A 217 1.01 -2.21 3.16
C GLU A 217 1.01 -0.75 2.74
N ILE A 218 0.46 -0.44 1.57
CA ILE A 218 0.39 0.94 1.07
C ILE A 218 -0.42 1.82 2.01
N LYS A 219 -1.57 1.37 2.50
CA LYS A 219 -2.41 2.14 3.42
C LYS A 219 -1.73 2.38 4.77
N ILE A 220 -1.05 1.39 5.33
CA ILE A 220 -0.30 1.56 6.58
C ILE A 220 0.82 2.58 6.38
N LEU A 221 1.62 2.45 5.34
CA LEU A 221 2.72 3.39 5.06
C LEU A 221 2.19 4.82 4.81
N THR A 222 1.08 4.95 4.09
CA THR A 222 0.41 6.25 3.88
C THR A 222 -0.08 6.86 5.20
N ASN A 223 -0.62 6.05 6.10
CA ASN A 223 -1.05 6.52 7.42
C ASN A 223 0.15 6.90 8.31
N CYS A 224 1.28 6.18 8.24
CA CYS A 224 2.54 6.60 8.86
C CYS A 224 2.97 7.98 8.36
N GLN A 225 2.90 8.19 7.04
CA GLN A 225 3.26 9.46 6.42
C GLN A 225 2.35 10.60 6.89
N LYS A 226 1.03 10.41 6.91
CA LYS A 226 0.06 11.40 7.44
C LYS A 226 0.30 11.72 8.91
N TRP A 227 0.64 10.71 9.71
CA TRP A 227 0.95 10.93 11.12
C TRP A 227 2.22 11.78 11.29
N LEU A 228 3.26 11.56 10.48
CA LEU A 228 4.45 12.41 10.47
C LEU A 228 4.14 13.84 10.01
N ASP A 229 3.23 14.02 9.04
CA ASP A 229 2.77 15.36 8.63
C ASP A 229 2.10 16.12 9.78
N ASN A 230 1.29 15.43 10.59
CA ASN A 230 0.68 16.02 11.78
C ASN A 230 1.72 16.44 12.82
N ILE A 231 2.78 15.65 13.01
CA ILE A 231 3.88 16.02 13.90
C ILE A 231 4.60 17.25 13.34
N LEU A 232 4.99 17.21 12.06
CA LEU A 232 5.71 18.30 11.42
C LEU A 232 4.94 19.62 11.52
N SER A 233 3.63 19.58 11.30
CA SER A 233 2.74 20.74 11.44
C SER A 233 2.60 21.24 12.88
N SER A 234 2.87 20.40 13.88
CA SER A 234 2.77 20.75 15.31
C SER A 234 4.05 21.32 15.91
N ILE A 235 5.18 21.18 15.21
CA ILE A 235 6.50 21.64 15.65
C ILE A 235 7.03 22.82 14.82
N GLN A 236 6.39 23.13 13.68
CA GLN A 236 6.57 24.37 12.93
C GLN A 236 5.86 25.53 13.63
#